data_AF-A0A6I9IL25-F1
#
_entry.id   AF-A0A6I9IL25-F1
#
_cell.length_a   1.000
_cell.length_b   1.000
_cell.length_c   1.000
_cell.angle_alpha   90.00
_cell.angle_beta   90.00
_cell.angle_gamma   90.00
#
_symmetry.space_group_name_H-M   'P 1'
#
loop_
_entity.id
_entity.type
_entity.pdbx_description
1 polymer ?
#
loop_
_entity_poly.entity_id
_entity_poly.type
_entity_poly.pdbx_seq_one_letter_code
_entity_poly.pdbx_strand_id
1 'polypeptide(L)'
;MKLKLKNVFLAYFLVSIAGLLYALVQLGQPCDCLPPLRAAAEQLRQKDLRISQLQADLRRPPPAPAQPPEPEALPTIYVVTPTYARLVQKAELVRLSQTLSLVPRLHWLLVEDAEGPTPLVSGLLAASGLLFTHLVVLTPKAQRLREGEPGWVRPRGVEQRNRALDWLRSGGGAVGGEKDPPPPGTRGVVYFADDDNTYSRELFEEMRWTRGVSVWPVGLVGGLRFEGPRVQDGRVVGFHTAWEPNRPFPVDMAGFAVALPLLLAKPNARFDATAPRGHLESSLLSHLVDPKDLEPRAANCTRVLVWHTRTEKPKMKQEEQLQRQGRGSDPAVEV
;
A
#
# COMPACT_ATOMS: atom_id res chain seq x y z
N MET A 1 41.39 -97.27 -62.85
CA MET A 1 40.14 -96.49 -62.90
C MET A 1 40.31 -95.32 -63.86
N LYS A 2 39.86 -95.46 -65.12
CA LYS A 2 39.94 -94.39 -66.13
C LYS A 2 38.57 -93.72 -66.23
N LEU A 3 38.34 -92.62 -65.49
CA LEU A 3 37.22 -91.74 -65.82
C LEU A 3 37.46 -91.22 -67.23
N LYS A 4 36.59 -91.58 -68.18
CA LYS A 4 36.65 -91.02 -69.54
C LYS A 4 36.46 -89.51 -69.41
N LEU A 5 37.43 -88.72 -69.88
CA LEU A 5 37.51 -87.26 -69.78
C LEU A 5 36.18 -86.55 -70.16
N LYS A 6 35.39 -87.14 -71.07
CA LYS A 6 34.05 -86.69 -71.46
C LYS A 6 33.04 -86.60 -70.29
N ASN A 7 33.08 -87.50 -69.31
CA ASN A 7 32.13 -87.52 -68.19
C ASN A 7 32.42 -86.42 -67.16
N VAL A 8 33.70 -86.07 -66.98
CA VAL A 8 34.11 -84.95 -66.12
C VAL A 8 33.68 -83.63 -66.75
N PHE A 9 33.85 -83.49 -68.07
CA PHE A 9 33.44 -82.30 -68.80
C PHE A 9 31.91 -82.07 -68.75
N LEU A 10 31.12 -83.14 -68.88
CA LEU A 10 29.66 -83.06 -68.79
C LEU A 10 29.20 -82.66 -67.37
N ALA A 11 29.81 -83.21 -66.33
CA ALA A 11 29.51 -82.83 -64.95
C ALA A 11 29.87 -81.36 -64.68
N TYR A 12 31.02 -80.90 -65.14
CA TYR A 12 31.45 -79.50 -64.97
C TYR A 12 30.53 -78.53 -65.74
N PHE A 13 30.10 -78.91 -66.94
CA PHE A 13 29.17 -78.13 -67.75
C PHE A 13 27.79 -78.04 -67.10
N LEU A 14 27.27 -79.13 -66.55
CA LEU A 14 25.99 -79.13 -65.84
C LEU A 14 26.03 -78.31 -64.55
N VAL A 15 27.12 -78.40 -63.76
CA VAL A 15 27.31 -77.58 -62.56
C VAL A 15 27.47 -76.10 -62.92
N SER A 16 28.17 -75.79 -64.01
CA SER A 16 28.33 -74.41 -64.48
C SER A 16 27.02 -73.82 -64.99
N ILE A 17 26.20 -74.60 -65.72
CA ILE A 17 24.86 -74.19 -66.15
C ILE A 17 23.92 -74.02 -64.96
N ALA A 18 23.94 -74.94 -63.99
CA ALA A 18 23.13 -74.82 -62.78
C ALA A 18 23.55 -73.57 -61.97
N GLY A 19 24.86 -73.31 -61.86
CA GLY A 19 25.38 -72.09 -61.25
C GLY A 19 24.98 -70.82 -62.00
N LEU A 20 25.01 -70.84 -63.33
CA LEU A 20 24.58 -69.72 -64.17
C LEU A 20 23.08 -69.46 -64.05
N LEU A 21 22.26 -70.52 -64.08
CA LEU A 21 20.81 -70.41 -63.90
C LEU A 21 20.46 -69.91 -62.49
N TYR A 22 21.16 -70.38 -61.46
CA TYR A 22 21.01 -69.86 -60.10
C TYR A 22 21.38 -68.38 -60.00
N ALA A 23 22.47 -67.96 -60.65
CA ALA A 23 22.87 -66.56 -60.72
C ALA A 23 21.85 -65.70 -61.48
N LEU A 24 21.29 -66.20 -62.59
CA LEU A 24 20.25 -65.52 -63.36
C LEU A 24 18.93 -65.39 -62.58
N VAL A 25 18.56 -66.39 -61.78
CA VAL A 25 17.38 -66.33 -60.88
C VAL A 25 17.58 -65.30 -59.76
N GLN A 26 18.79 -65.21 -59.20
CA GLN A 26 19.15 -64.19 -58.20
C GLN A 26 19.14 -62.76 -58.79
N LEU A 27 19.59 -62.60 -60.04
CA LEU A 27 19.57 -61.31 -60.76
C LEU A 27 18.16 -60.86 -61.18
N GLY A 28 17.21 -61.79 -61.28
CA GLY A 28 15.83 -61.53 -61.70
C GLY A 28 14.83 -61.28 -60.57
N GLN A 29 15.25 -61.27 -59.29
CA GLN A 29 14.32 -60.97 -58.20
C GLN A 29 13.96 -59.48 -58.20
N PRO A 30 12.68 -59.10 -58.36
CA PRO A 30 12.29 -57.70 -58.29
C PRO A 30 12.51 -57.20 -56.86
N CYS A 31 13.44 -56.25 -56.68
CA CYS A 31 13.53 -55.51 -55.43
C CYS A 31 12.24 -54.70 -55.28
N ASP A 32 11.42 -55.03 -54.28
CA ASP A 32 10.28 -54.21 -53.90
C ASP A 32 10.83 -52.93 -53.23
N CYS A 33 11.16 -51.93 -54.05
CA CYS A 33 11.70 -50.64 -53.59
C CYS A 33 10.60 -49.75 -52.97
N LEU A 34 9.35 -50.21 -52.93
CA LEU A 34 8.20 -49.45 -52.46
C LEU A 34 8.28 -49.08 -50.97
N PRO A 35 8.74 -49.96 -50.04
CA PRO A 35 8.89 -49.61 -48.63
C PRO A 35 9.91 -48.49 -48.35
N PRO A 36 11.17 -48.54 -48.85
CA PRO A 36 12.13 -47.46 -48.62
C PRO A 36 11.73 -46.15 -49.31
N LEU A 37 11.08 -46.20 -50.48
CA LEU A 37 10.55 -45.01 -51.14
C LEU A 37 9.39 -44.36 -50.36
N ARG A 38 8.49 -45.15 -49.77
CA ARG A 38 7.43 -44.66 -48.88
C ARG A 38 8.00 -44.01 -47.62
N ALA A 39 8.98 -44.66 -46.99
CA ALA A 39 9.66 -44.11 -45.81
C ALA A 39 10.35 -42.77 -46.13
N ALA A 40 11.03 -42.68 -47.28
CA ALA A 40 11.66 -41.44 -47.74
C ALA A 40 10.62 -40.32 -48.00
N ALA A 41 9.47 -40.66 -48.60
CA ALA A 41 8.38 -39.71 -48.85
C ALA A 41 7.73 -39.19 -47.55
N GLU A 42 7.52 -40.06 -46.56
CA GLU A 42 7.02 -39.68 -45.24
C GLU A 42 8.00 -38.75 -44.50
N GLN A 43 9.30 -39.06 -44.60
CA GLN A 43 10.34 -38.23 -44.01
C GLN A 43 10.42 -36.85 -44.67
N LEU A 44 10.22 -36.76 -46.00
CA LEU A 44 10.13 -35.48 -46.69
C LEU A 44 8.94 -34.66 -46.20
N ARG A 45 7.77 -35.29 -46.09
CA ARG A 45 6.54 -34.63 -45.62
C ARG A 45 6.68 -34.10 -44.19
N GLN A 46 7.35 -34.83 -43.31
CA GLN A 46 7.65 -34.35 -41.96
C GLN A 46 8.58 -33.13 -41.96
N LYS A 47 9.58 -33.12 -42.83
CA LYS A 47 10.49 -31.98 -42.99
C LYS A 47 9.75 -30.76 -43.53
N ASP A 48 8.87 -30.92 -44.50
CA ASP A 48 8.06 -29.82 -45.05
C ASP A 48 7.14 -29.21 -43.99
N LEU A 49 6.49 -30.05 -43.17
CA LEU A 49 5.70 -29.58 -42.03
C LEU A 49 6.55 -28.80 -41.03
N ARG A 50 7.76 -29.28 -40.73
CA ARG A 50 8.67 -28.61 -39.81
C ARG A 50 9.16 -27.27 -40.36
N ILE A 51 9.47 -27.20 -41.65
CA ILE A 51 9.88 -25.97 -42.34
C ILE A 51 8.72 -24.97 -42.31
N SER A 52 7.50 -25.40 -42.61
CA SER A 52 6.30 -24.54 -42.55
C SER A 52 6.08 -23.97 -41.15
N GLN A 53 6.27 -24.79 -40.11
CA GLN A 53 6.15 -24.36 -38.72
C GLN A 53 7.24 -23.35 -38.33
N LEU A 54 8.49 -23.60 -38.72
CA LEU A 54 9.59 -22.66 -38.49
C LEU A 54 9.41 -21.35 -39.26
N GLN A 55 8.86 -21.39 -40.48
CA GLN A 55 8.54 -20.20 -41.25
C GLN A 55 7.40 -19.39 -40.60
N ALA A 56 6.41 -20.06 -40.01
CA ALA A 56 5.36 -19.40 -39.24
C ALA A 56 5.92 -18.74 -37.97
N ASP A 57 6.85 -19.41 -37.27
CA ASP A 57 7.52 -18.87 -36.09
C ASP A 57 8.42 -17.68 -36.42
N LEU A 58 9.16 -17.73 -37.54
CA LEU A 58 9.99 -16.62 -38.01
C LEU A 58 9.19 -15.41 -38.49
N ARG A 59 7.99 -15.63 -39.04
CA ARG A 59 7.06 -14.55 -39.44
C ARG A 59 6.31 -13.95 -38.27
N ARG A 60 6.34 -14.59 -37.09
CA ARG A 60 5.73 -14.04 -35.89
C ARG A 60 6.55 -12.81 -35.48
N PRO A 61 5.95 -11.61 -35.45
CA PRO A 61 6.68 -10.45 -34.96
C PRO A 61 7.11 -10.74 -33.51
N PRO A 62 8.33 -10.32 -33.11
CA PRO A 62 8.73 -10.46 -31.72
C PRO A 62 7.66 -9.78 -30.85
N PRO A 63 7.32 -10.35 -29.68
CA PRO A 63 6.48 -9.66 -28.73
C PRO A 63 7.10 -8.28 -28.52
N ALA A 64 6.30 -7.23 -28.69
CA ALA A 64 6.75 -5.86 -28.43
C ALA A 64 7.44 -5.88 -27.06
N PRO A 65 8.64 -5.27 -26.91
CA PRO A 65 9.25 -5.15 -25.60
C PRO A 65 8.21 -4.55 -24.69
N ALA A 66 7.85 -5.27 -23.62
CA ALA A 66 6.95 -4.74 -22.62
C ALA A 66 7.49 -3.37 -22.25
N GLN A 67 6.67 -2.33 -22.42
CA GLN A 67 7.03 -1.02 -21.90
C GLN A 67 7.48 -1.24 -20.45
N PRO A 68 8.64 -0.71 -20.02
CA PRO A 68 8.99 -0.75 -18.61
C PRO A 68 7.77 -0.23 -17.84
N PRO A 69 7.33 -0.91 -16.76
CA PRO A 69 6.21 -0.43 -15.97
C PRO A 69 6.47 1.04 -15.68
N GLU A 70 5.51 1.91 -15.97
CA GLU A 70 5.67 3.33 -15.67
C GLU A 70 6.15 3.46 -14.23
N PRO A 71 7.15 4.33 -13.96
CA PRO A 71 7.64 4.52 -12.60
C PRO A 71 6.44 4.78 -11.70
N GLU A 72 6.21 3.85 -10.76
CA GLU A 72 5.01 3.79 -9.95
C GLU A 72 4.76 5.18 -9.35
N ALA A 73 3.71 5.86 -9.83
CA ALA A 73 3.47 7.25 -9.49
C ALA A 73 3.43 7.38 -7.95
N LEU A 74 4.40 8.12 -7.40
CA LEU A 74 4.66 8.25 -5.97
C LEU A 74 3.35 8.42 -5.16
N PRO A 75 2.91 7.47 -4.32
CA PRO A 75 1.58 7.55 -3.71
C PRO A 75 1.34 8.84 -2.91
N THR A 76 0.12 9.40 -3.00
CA THR A 76 -0.28 10.58 -2.23
C THR A 76 -0.59 10.19 -0.78
N ILE A 77 -0.12 11.00 0.17
CA ILE A 77 -0.41 10.85 1.61
C ILE A 77 -1.53 11.81 1.98
N TYR A 78 -2.66 11.29 2.43
CA TYR A 78 -3.79 12.05 2.97
C TYR A 78 -3.65 12.15 4.48
N VAL A 79 -3.21 13.31 4.97
CA VAL A 79 -3.01 13.54 6.40
C VAL A 79 -4.30 14.11 6.99
N VAL A 80 -4.98 13.33 7.83
CA VAL A 80 -6.19 13.74 8.53
C VAL A 80 -5.81 14.34 9.88
N THR A 81 -6.08 15.62 10.06
CA THR A 81 -5.77 16.36 11.29
C THR A 81 -7.04 16.96 11.88
N PRO A 82 -7.54 16.44 13.03
CA PRO A 82 -8.54 17.15 13.80
C PRO A 82 -7.89 18.33 14.55
N THR A 83 -8.56 19.49 14.55
CA THR A 83 -8.13 20.67 15.33
C THR A 83 -9.34 21.32 16.00
N TYR A 84 -9.10 22.05 17.09
CA TYR A 84 -10.13 22.86 17.76
C TYR A 84 -9.54 24.17 18.29
N ALA A 85 -10.40 25.15 18.53
CA ALA A 85 -10.00 26.45 19.04
C ALA A 85 -9.49 26.37 20.48
N ARG A 86 -8.23 26.75 20.69
CA ARG A 86 -7.59 26.98 22.00
C ARG A 86 -6.36 27.86 21.84
N LEU A 87 -5.85 28.39 22.95
CA LEU A 87 -4.72 29.35 22.99
C LEU A 87 -3.49 28.94 22.15
N VAL A 88 -3.19 27.64 22.06
CA VAL A 88 -2.02 27.15 21.33
C VAL A 88 -2.32 26.72 19.89
N GLN A 89 -3.58 26.76 19.44
CA GLN A 89 -4.01 26.19 18.14
C GLN A 89 -3.12 26.66 16.99
N LYS A 90 -2.96 27.99 16.84
CA LYS A 90 -2.21 28.55 15.73
C LYS A 90 -0.75 28.10 15.75
N ALA A 91 -0.11 28.08 16.91
CA ALA A 91 1.26 27.61 17.06
C ALA A 91 1.42 26.13 16.66
N GLU A 92 0.48 25.28 17.05
CA GLU A 92 0.47 23.85 16.71
C GLU A 92 0.31 23.64 15.20
N LEU A 93 -0.64 24.34 14.58
CA LEU A 93 -0.87 24.27 13.14
C LEU A 93 0.29 24.88 12.33
N VAL A 94 0.95 25.93 12.82
CA VAL A 94 2.13 26.53 12.18
C VAL A 94 3.27 25.51 12.13
N ARG A 95 3.67 24.90 13.25
CA ARG A 95 4.78 23.93 13.24
C ARG A 95 4.44 22.65 12.46
N LEU A 96 3.17 22.21 12.50
CA LEU A 96 2.72 21.07 11.72
C LEU A 96 2.77 21.39 10.23
N SER A 97 2.14 22.48 9.77
CA SER A 97 2.14 22.88 8.36
C SER A 97 3.56 23.05 7.80
N GLN A 98 4.47 23.67 8.56
CA GLN A 98 5.88 23.77 8.20
C GLN A 98 6.53 22.39 8.01
N THR A 99 6.23 21.42 8.88
CA THR A 99 6.71 20.04 8.74
C THR A 99 6.13 19.37 7.49
N LEU A 100 4.82 19.50 7.27
CA LEU A 100 4.13 18.92 6.12
C LEU A 100 4.61 19.52 4.79
N SER A 101 5.04 20.79 4.77
CA SER A 101 5.57 21.46 3.57
C SER A 101 6.86 20.81 3.03
N LEU A 102 7.53 20.02 3.86
CA LEU A 102 8.76 19.32 3.51
C LEU A 102 8.52 17.93 2.90
N VAL A 103 7.25 17.52 2.75
CA VAL A 103 6.84 16.19 2.28
C VAL A 103 6.19 16.30 0.88
N PRO A 104 6.75 15.65 -0.15
CA PRO A 104 6.17 15.68 -1.47
C PRO A 104 4.90 14.81 -1.54
N ARG A 105 3.97 15.21 -2.43
CA ARG A 105 2.70 14.51 -2.68
C ARG A 105 1.93 14.20 -1.40
N LEU A 106 1.64 15.26 -0.68
CA LEU A 106 0.85 15.25 0.54
C LEU A 106 -0.39 16.11 0.35
N HIS A 107 -1.54 15.60 0.78
CA HIS A 107 -2.81 16.31 0.83
C HIS A 107 -3.25 16.41 2.30
N TRP A 108 -3.31 17.63 2.82
CA TRP A 108 -3.69 17.87 4.21
C TRP A 108 -5.21 18.04 4.36
N LEU A 109 -5.85 17.10 5.06
CA LEU A 109 -7.27 17.14 5.40
C LEU A 109 -7.42 17.70 6.82
N LEU A 110 -7.55 19.02 6.93
CA LEU A 110 -7.69 19.70 8.22
C LEU A 110 -9.17 19.84 8.57
N VAL A 111 -9.56 19.33 9.74
CA VAL A 111 -10.96 19.26 10.17
C VAL A 111 -11.17 20.00 11.49
N GLU A 112 -11.87 21.13 11.45
CA GLU A 112 -12.16 21.92 12.64
C GLU A 112 -13.33 21.34 13.45
N ASP A 113 -13.15 21.20 14.77
CA ASP A 113 -14.23 21.09 15.76
C ASP A 113 -14.78 22.49 16.06
N ALA A 114 -15.64 22.97 15.16
CA ALA A 114 -16.27 24.29 15.20
C ALA A 114 -17.65 24.25 14.54
N GLU A 115 -18.45 25.29 14.77
CA GLU A 115 -19.79 25.43 14.15
C GLU A 115 -19.69 25.79 12.65
N GLY A 116 -18.58 26.42 12.26
CA GLY A 116 -18.25 26.80 10.89
C GLY A 116 -16.74 27.05 10.77
N PRO A 117 -16.24 27.29 9.54
CA PRO A 117 -14.82 27.55 9.32
C PRO A 117 -14.39 28.83 10.03
N THR A 118 -13.27 28.78 10.75
CA THR A 118 -12.72 29.95 11.43
C THR A 118 -11.83 30.77 10.48
N PRO A 119 -11.79 32.11 10.61
CA PRO A 119 -10.85 32.94 9.85
C PRO A 119 -9.39 32.54 10.07
N LEU A 120 -9.03 32.16 11.31
CA LEU A 120 -7.69 31.74 11.70
C LEU A 120 -7.21 30.54 10.87
N VAL A 121 -7.99 29.45 10.88
CA VAL A 121 -7.61 28.22 10.18
C VAL A 121 -7.66 28.42 8.67
N SER A 122 -8.69 29.12 8.17
CA SER A 122 -8.82 29.42 6.74
C SER A 122 -7.65 30.25 6.21
N GLY A 123 -7.23 31.27 6.96
CA GLY A 123 -6.08 32.11 6.64
C GLY A 123 -4.76 31.34 6.69
N LEU A 124 -4.54 30.53 7.73
CA LEU A 124 -3.34 29.70 7.86
C LEU A 124 -3.21 28.70 6.70
N LEU A 125 -4.29 27.99 6.36
CA LEU A 125 -4.30 27.04 5.24
C LEU A 125 -3.99 27.74 3.92
N ALA A 126 -4.63 28.87 3.63
CA ALA A 126 -4.39 29.65 2.42
C ALA A 126 -2.94 30.14 2.30
N ALA A 127 -2.31 30.53 3.41
CA ALA A 127 -0.93 30.99 3.45
C ALA A 127 0.11 29.85 3.43
N SER A 128 -0.30 28.61 3.70
CA SER A 128 0.63 27.48 3.88
C SER A 128 1.33 27.00 2.60
N GLY A 129 0.71 27.21 1.43
CA GLY A 129 1.17 26.66 0.16
C GLY A 129 1.00 25.13 0.01
N LEU A 130 0.36 24.47 0.98
CA LEU A 130 0.07 23.03 0.94
C LEU A 130 -1.13 22.74 0.05
N LEU A 131 -1.18 21.53 -0.52
CA LEU A 131 -2.42 20.97 -1.02
C LEU A 131 -3.29 20.58 0.18
N PHE A 132 -4.50 21.15 0.28
CA PHE A 132 -5.36 20.89 1.43
C PHE A 132 -6.83 20.79 1.06
N THR A 133 -7.59 20.16 1.95
CA THR A 133 -9.05 20.27 2.03
C THR A 133 -9.41 20.72 3.43
N HIS A 134 -10.19 21.79 3.51
CA HIS A 134 -10.71 22.31 4.78
C HIS A 134 -12.10 21.74 5.03
N LEU A 135 -12.28 21.06 6.16
CA LEU A 135 -13.55 20.46 6.60
C LEU A 135 -13.90 20.99 8.00
N VAL A 136 -15.18 20.92 8.35
CA VAL A 136 -15.68 21.33 9.67
C VAL A 136 -16.74 20.34 10.12
N VAL A 137 -16.68 19.96 11.39
CA VAL A 137 -17.75 19.23 12.07
C VAL A 137 -17.66 19.48 13.57
N LEU A 138 -18.77 19.89 14.16
CA LEU A 138 -18.86 20.14 15.60
C LEU A 138 -18.99 18.82 16.37
N THR A 139 -18.15 18.60 17.38
CA THR A 139 -18.34 17.48 18.30
C THR A 139 -19.61 17.71 19.13
N PRO A 140 -20.57 16.75 19.14
CA PRO A 140 -21.80 16.83 19.91
C PRO A 140 -21.55 17.12 21.39
N LYS A 141 -22.39 17.97 22.00
CA LYS A 141 -22.26 18.35 23.43
C LYS A 141 -22.16 17.14 24.37
N ALA A 142 -22.88 16.06 24.06
CA ALA A 142 -22.87 14.83 24.84
C ALA A 142 -21.52 14.10 24.86
N GLN A 143 -20.64 14.36 23.89
CA GLN A 143 -19.31 13.76 23.73
C GLN A 143 -18.17 14.69 24.18
N ARG A 144 -18.46 15.97 24.47
CA ARG A 144 -17.44 16.92 24.93
C ARG A 144 -17.01 16.64 26.36
N LEU A 145 -15.74 16.93 26.66
CA LEU A 145 -15.23 16.96 28.02
C LEU A 145 -15.98 18.03 28.81
N ARG A 146 -16.42 17.68 30.02
CA ARG A 146 -16.99 18.65 30.96
C ARG A 146 -15.86 19.41 31.65
N GLU A 147 -16.17 20.59 32.17
CA GLU A 147 -15.20 21.38 32.93
C GLU A 147 -14.70 20.56 34.13
N GLY A 148 -13.38 20.47 34.29
CA GLY A 148 -12.73 19.66 35.33
C GLY A 148 -12.58 18.17 35.02
N GLU A 149 -13.19 17.64 33.95
CA GLU A 149 -12.94 16.26 33.53
C GLU A 149 -11.52 16.11 32.96
N PRO A 150 -10.77 15.07 33.37
CA PRO A 150 -9.49 14.80 32.75
C PRO A 150 -9.60 14.51 31.26
N GLY A 151 -8.68 15.05 30.46
CA GLY A 151 -8.75 14.97 29.00
C GLY A 151 -8.66 13.56 28.39
N TRP A 152 -8.41 12.52 29.20
CA TRP A 152 -8.39 11.12 28.79
C TRP A 152 -9.71 10.38 29.01
N VAL A 153 -10.73 11.04 29.58
CA VAL A 153 -12.03 10.41 29.86
C VAL A 153 -12.84 10.21 28.59
N ARG A 154 -12.71 11.11 27.61
CA ARG A 154 -13.46 11.07 26.35
C ARG A 154 -12.49 11.17 25.17
N PRO A 155 -12.65 10.34 24.13
CA PRO A 155 -11.83 10.44 22.94
C PRO A 155 -12.11 11.79 22.25
N ARG A 156 -11.04 12.45 21.80
CA ARG A 156 -11.10 13.75 21.10
C ARG A 156 -10.92 13.53 19.61
N GLY A 157 -11.51 14.38 18.78
CA GLY A 157 -11.28 14.34 17.33
C GLY A 157 -12.02 13.21 16.58
N VAL A 158 -12.92 12.46 17.23
CA VAL A 158 -13.55 11.28 16.62
C VAL A 158 -14.41 11.65 15.41
N GLU A 159 -15.34 12.59 15.61
CA GLU A 159 -16.23 13.06 14.55
C GLU A 159 -15.45 13.72 13.41
N GLN A 160 -14.37 14.43 13.74
CA GLN A 160 -13.50 15.09 12.78
C GLN A 160 -12.75 14.08 11.89
N ARG A 161 -12.19 13.02 12.48
CA ARG A 161 -11.57 11.94 11.69
C ARG A 161 -12.60 11.21 10.83
N ASN A 162 -13.78 10.94 11.38
CA ASN A 162 -14.88 10.33 10.63
C ASN A 162 -15.37 11.23 9.48
N ARG A 163 -15.42 12.54 9.68
CA ARG A 163 -15.80 13.51 8.65
C ARG A 163 -14.82 13.54 7.48
N ALA A 164 -13.52 13.36 7.75
CA ALA A 164 -12.52 13.19 6.70
C ALA A 164 -12.67 11.86 5.97
N LEU A 165 -12.99 10.77 6.68
CA LEU A 165 -13.32 9.48 6.04
C LEU A 165 -14.55 9.59 5.12
N ASP A 166 -15.59 10.31 5.56
CA ASP A 166 -16.78 10.55 4.75
C ASP A 166 -16.44 11.35 3.49
N TRP A 167 -15.61 12.39 3.63
CA TRP A 167 -15.12 13.16 2.47
C TRP A 167 -14.33 12.28 1.51
N LEU A 168 -13.39 11.45 1.99
CA LEU A 168 -12.60 10.55 1.16
C LEU A 168 -13.47 9.54 0.37
N ARG A 169 -14.62 9.14 0.92
CA ARG A 169 -15.51 8.12 0.35
C ARG A 169 -16.50 8.66 -0.66
N SER A 170 -17.17 9.75 -0.32
CA SER A 170 -18.31 10.27 -1.08
C SER A 170 -18.21 11.76 -1.40
N GLY A 171 -17.13 12.42 -0.98
CA GLY A 171 -16.94 13.85 -1.15
C GLY A 171 -17.89 14.67 -0.30
N GLY A 172 -18.07 15.93 -0.69
CA GLY A 172 -19.05 16.83 -0.10
C GLY A 172 -18.59 17.50 1.20
N GLY A 173 -19.16 18.67 1.46
CA GLY A 173 -18.99 19.51 2.65
C GLY A 173 -17.56 20.01 2.93
N ALA A 174 -16.67 19.96 1.94
CA ALA A 174 -15.45 20.77 1.96
C ALA A 174 -15.84 22.26 1.93
N VAL A 175 -15.27 23.03 2.86
CA VAL A 175 -15.54 24.47 3.01
C VAL A 175 -14.42 25.33 2.40
N GLY A 176 -13.28 24.73 2.05
CA GLY A 176 -12.16 25.39 1.39
C GLY A 176 -11.12 24.39 0.87
N GLY A 177 -10.19 24.88 0.03
CA GLY A 177 -9.18 24.04 -0.63
C GLY A 177 -9.79 23.16 -1.73
N GLU A 178 -9.16 21.99 -1.96
CA GLU A 178 -9.64 20.97 -2.89
C GLU A 178 -10.97 20.39 -2.40
N LYS A 179 -12.01 20.51 -3.23
CA LYS A 179 -13.37 20.11 -2.84
C LYS A 179 -13.69 18.66 -3.18
N ASP A 180 -13.10 18.19 -4.26
CA ASP A 180 -13.35 16.85 -4.79
C ASP A 180 -12.40 15.83 -4.17
N PRO A 181 -12.92 14.69 -3.69
CA PRO A 181 -12.07 13.62 -3.18
C PRO A 181 -11.30 12.93 -4.31
N PRO A 182 -10.27 12.12 -3.97
CA PRO A 182 -9.58 11.32 -4.97
C PRO A 182 -10.55 10.42 -5.76
N PRO A 183 -10.37 10.27 -7.08
CA PRO A 183 -11.22 9.41 -7.88
C PRO A 183 -11.09 7.93 -7.45
N PRO A 184 -12.14 7.11 -7.65
CA PRO A 184 -12.06 5.68 -7.38
C PRO A 184 -10.85 5.02 -8.08
N GLY A 185 -10.17 4.13 -7.36
CA GLY A 185 -8.94 3.48 -7.86
C GLY A 185 -7.66 4.29 -7.62
N THR A 186 -7.74 5.50 -7.06
CA THR A 186 -6.55 6.27 -6.66
C THR A 186 -5.74 5.51 -5.62
N ARG A 187 -4.44 5.42 -5.87
CA ARG A 187 -3.48 4.89 -4.89
C ARG A 187 -3.04 6.00 -3.95
N GLY A 188 -3.03 5.68 -2.67
CA GLY A 188 -2.61 6.60 -1.63
C GLY A 188 -2.66 5.93 -0.26
N VAL A 189 -2.25 6.68 0.75
CA VAL A 189 -2.26 6.27 2.14
C VAL A 189 -2.94 7.35 2.97
N VAL A 190 -3.74 6.94 3.94
CA VAL A 190 -4.40 7.83 4.90
C VAL A 190 -3.68 7.70 6.23
N TYR A 191 -3.30 8.84 6.80
CA TYR A 191 -2.61 8.94 8.08
C TYR A 191 -3.34 9.89 9.01
N PHE A 192 -3.61 9.46 10.24
CA PHE A 192 -4.30 10.28 11.25
C PHE A 192 -3.26 10.97 12.14
N ALA A 193 -3.08 12.27 11.93
CA ALA A 193 -2.05 13.07 12.58
C ALA A 193 -2.68 14.18 13.42
N ASP A 194 -2.70 13.99 14.74
CA ASP A 194 -3.13 15.00 15.70
C ASP A 194 -2.18 16.21 15.70
N ASP A 195 -2.72 17.41 15.93
CA ASP A 195 -1.96 18.64 15.76
C ASP A 195 -0.88 18.91 16.82
N ASP A 196 -0.92 18.21 17.97
CA ASP A 196 0.01 18.37 19.10
C ASP A 196 1.24 17.43 19.06
N ASN A 197 1.22 16.44 18.19
CA ASN A 197 2.28 15.45 18.03
C ASN A 197 3.48 16.01 17.24
N THR A 198 4.62 15.30 17.26
CA THR A 198 5.83 15.65 16.51
C THR A 198 6.17 14.57 15.50
N TYR A 199 6.32 14.96 14.23
CA TYR A 199 6.50 14.05 13.10
C TYR A 199 7.85 14.28 12.42
N SER A 200 8.66 13.23 12.27
CA SER A 200 9.85 13.31 11.42
C SER A 200 9.48 13.22 9.94
N ARG A 201 10.31 13.79 9.06
CA ARG A 201 10.11 13.69 7.60
C ARG A 201 10.19 12.25 7.09
N GLU A 202 11.06 11.44 7.70
CA GLU A 202 11.29 10.04 7.33
C GLU A 202 10.03 9.18 7.52
N LEU A 203 9.20 9.50 8.52
CA LEU A 203 7.94 8.81 8.78
C LEU A 203 7.03 8.75 7.54
N PHE A 204 6.98 9.86 6.80
CA PHE A 204 6.10 9.97 5.63
C PHE A 204 6.56 9.09 4.47
N GLU A 205 7.87 8.86 4.34
CA GLU A 205 8.39 7.92 3.34
C GLU A 205 8.18 6.46 3.75
N GLU A 206 8.22 6.15 5.05
CA GLU A 206 7.92 4.81 5.57
C GLU A 206 6.47 4.38 5.31
N MET A 207 5.49 5.28 5.50
CA MET A 207 4.06 4.99 5.30
C MET A 207 3.62 5.02 3.84
N ARG A 208 4.39 5.65 2.95
CA ARG A 208 3.96 5.90 1.57
C ARG A 208 3.64 4.62 0.80
N TRP A 209 4.29 3.53 1.17
CA TRP A 209 4.24 2.24 0.49
C TRP A 209 3.31 1.23 1.14
N THR A 210 2.39 1.67 2.00
CA THR A 210 1.41 0.82 2.68
C THR A 210 0.45 0.16 1.69
N ARG A 211 0.26 -1.15 1.81
CA ARG A 211 -0.67 -1.92 0.96
C ARG A 211 -1.98 -2.23 1.66
N GLY A 212 -1.92 -2.51 2.97
CA GLY A 212 -3.05 -2.69 3.87
C GLY A 212 -2.99 -1.69 5.02
N VAL A 213 -2.36 -2.10 6.13
CA VAL A 213 -2.12 -1.24 7.30
C VAL A 213 -0.67 -1.39 7.73
N SER A 214 0.04 -0.27 7.80
CA SER A 214 1.42 -0.19 8.26
C SER A 214 1.49 0.30 9.70
N VAL A 215 2.48 -0.18 10.45
CA VAL A 215 2.68 0.18 11.86
C VAL A 215 4.14 0.45 12.21
N TRP A 216 4.35 1.28 13.23
CA TRP A 216 5.67 1.67 13.74
C TRP A 216 5.61 2.07 15.22
N PRO A 217 6.77 2.16 15.89
CA PRO A 217 6.86 2.67 17.25
C PRO A 217 6.51 4.16 17.37
N VAL A 218 5.85 4.52 18.46
CA VAL A 218 5.50 5.90 18.83
C VAL A 218 6.19 6.25 20.14
N GLY A 219 6.92 7.36 20.16
CA GLY A 219 7.62 7.85 21.35
C GLY A 219 6.68 8.53 22.35
N LEU A 220 7.02 8.44 23.64
CA LEU A 220 6.37 9.17 24.75
C LEU A 220 4.86 8.91 24.89
N VAL A 221 4.42 7.68 24.64
CA VAL A 221 3.02 7.27 24.69
C VAL A 221 2.81 6.09 25.66
N GLY A 222 1.57 5.87 26.10
CA GLY A 222 1.22 4.73 26.96
C GLY A 222 1.90 4.73 28.34
N GLY A 223 2.48 5.85 28.76
CA GLY A 223 3.30 5.93 29.97
C GLY A 223 4.70 5.32 29.81
N LEU A 224 5.16 5.09 28.58
CA LEU A 224 6.43 4.48 28.25
C LEU A 224 7.33 5.45 27.46
N ARG A 225 8.62 5.11 27.36
CA ARG A 225 9.56 5.82 26.46
C ARG A 225 9.11 5.72 25.01
N PHE A 226 8.58 4.56 24.63
CA PHE A 226 7.87 4.32 23.39
C PHE A 226 6.93 3.12 23.56
N GLU A 227 5.86 3.06 22.77
CA GLU A 227 5.11 1.83 22.50
C GLU A 227 5.32 1.43 21.04
N GLY A 228 5.19 0.15 20.71
CA GLY A 228 5.28 -0.27 19.32
C GLY A 228 5.15 -1.77 19.08
N PRO A 229 5.07 -2.20 17.81
CA PRO A 229 4.97 -3.61 17.45
C PRO A 229 6.27 -4.36 17.77
N ARG A 230 6.15 -5.60 18.24
CA ARG A 230 7.26 -6.56 18.31
C ARG A 230 7.33 -7.31 16.99
N VAL A 231 8.48 -7.25 16.34
CA VAL A 231 8.69 -7.81 15.00
C VAL A 231 9.66 -8.98 15.06
N GLN A 232 9.29 -10.08 14.39
CA GLN A 232 10.15 -11.24 14.17
C GLN A 232 9.99 -11.69 12.70
N ASP A 233 11.10 -11.89 12.01
CA ASP A 233 11.13 -12.31 10.59
C ASP A 233 10.25 -11.43 9.67
N GLY A 234 10.27 -10.12 9.92
CA GLY A 234 9.50 -9.12 9.16
C GLY A 234 7.99 -9.14 9.42
N ARG A 235 7.52 -9.84 10.47
CA ARG A 235 6.10 -9.93 10.84
C ARG A 235 5.86 -9.44 12.26
N VAL A 236 4.70 -8.84 12.50
CA VAL A 236 4.25 -8.47 13.84
C VAL A 236 3.83 -9.73 14.61
N VAL A 237 4.49 -9.99 15.74
CA VAL A 237 4.23 -11.16 16.61
C VAL A 237 3.67 -10.77 17.98
N GLY A 238 3.53 -9.48 18.24
CA GLY A 238 3.00 -8.93 19.49
C GLY A 238 3.29 -7.44 19.59
N PHE A 239 3.15 -6.89 20.80
CA PHE A 239 3.35 -5.46 21.04
C PHE A 239 4.14 -5.20 22.32
N HIS A 240 4.95 -4.15 22.29
CA HIS A 240 5.57 -3.54 23.46
C HIS A 240 4.64 -2.43 23.95
N THR A 241 3.84 -2.76 24.96
CA THR A 241 2.83 -1.89 25.59
C THR A 241 2.68 -2.29 27.05
N ALA A 242 2.28 -1.36 27.91
CA ALA A 242 2.00 -1.64 29.32
C ALA A 242 0.54 -1.38 29.69
N TRP A 243 -0.06 -0.33 29.11
CA TRP A 243 -1.41 0.09 29.43
C TRP A 243 -2.43 -0.64 28.55
N GLU A 244 -3.33 -1.39 29.19
CA GLU A 244 -4.34 -2.24 28.55
C GLU A 244 -3.76 -3.10 27.40
N PRO A 245 -2.87 -4.06 27.72
CA PRO A 245 -2.16 -4.84 26.70
C PRO A 245 -3.06 -5.81 25.92
N ASN A 246 -4.27 -6.08 26.42
CA ASN A 246 -5.23 -7.00 25.80
C ASN A 246 -6.07 -6.34 24.70
N ARG A 247 -5.82 -5.06 24.38
CA ARG A 247 -6.45 -4.39 23.24
C ARG A 247 -6.09 -5.13 21.94
N PRO A 248 -7.02 -5.29 20.98
CA PRO A 248 -6.71 -5.93 19.71
C PRO A 248 -5.56 -5.27 18.95
N PHE A 249 -5.50 -3.94 19.00
CA PHE A 249 -4.43 -3.12 18.44
C PHE A 249 -3.95 -2.15 19.51
N PRO A 250 -2.97 -2.53 20.37
CA PRO A 250 -2.43 -1.65 21.39
C PRO A 250 -1.36 -0.72 20.79
N VAL A 251 -1.82 0.14 19.87
CA VAL A 251 -1.02 1.18 19.22
C VAL A 251 -1.74 2.52 19.38
N ASP A 252 -0.97 3.59 19.36
CA ASP A 252 -1.50 4.95 19.35
C ASP A 252 -1.98 5.36 17.94
N MET A 253 -2.85 6.37 17.84
CA MET A 253 -3.34 6.93 16.59
C MET A 253 -2.20 7.28 15.61
N ALA A 254 -1.10 7.83 16.11
CA ALA A 254 0.04 8.23 15.30
C ALA A 254 0.92 7.04 14.85
N GLY A 255 0.65 5.83 15.35
CA GLY A 255 1.46 4.62 15.17
C GLY A 255 1.12 3.77 13.94
N PHE A 256 0.13 4.19 13.14
CA PHE A 256 -0.28 3.43 11.97
C PHE A 256 -0.74 4.31 10.80
N ALA A 257 -0.74 3.75 9.60
CA ALA A 257 -1.41 4.34 8.43
C ALA A 257 -2.10 3.26 7.61
N VAL A 258 -3.10 3.66 6.82
CA VAL A 258 -3.99 2.75 6.10
C VAL A 258 -3.98 3.06 4.62
N ALA A 259 -3.87 2.03 3.78
CA ALA A 259 -4.01 2.18 2.33
C ALA A 259 -5.39 2.74 1.98
N LEU A 260 -5.44 3.81 1.18
CA LEU A 260 -6.68 4.44 0.74
C LEU A 260 -7.63 3.41 0.07
N PRO A 261 -7.17 2.52 -0.85
CA PRO A 261 -8.04 1.51 -1.43
C PRO A 261 -8.71 0.59 -0.41
N LEU A 262 -8.01 0.24 0.69
CA LEU A 262 -8.57 -0.60 1.74
C LEU A 262 -9.69 0.14 2.51
N LEU A 263 -9.49 1.42 2.85
CA LEU A 263 -10.50 2.25 3.51
C LEU A 263 -11.76 2.42 2.65
N LEU A 264 -11.60 2.59 1.34
CA LEU A 264 -12.71 2.73 0.39
C LEU A 264 -13.45 1.40 0.20
N ALA A 265 -12.73 0.27 0.18
CA ALA A 265 -13.32 -1.07 0.09
C ALA A 265 -14.08 -1.48 1.37
N LYS A 266 -13.82 -0.82 2.50
CA LYS A 266 -14.48 -1.07 3.79
C LYS A 266 -15.28 0.18 4.21
N PRO A 267 -16.40 0.52 3.55
CA PRO A 267 -17.12 1.77 3.77
C PRO A 267 -17.70 1.92 5.19
N ASN A 268 -17.92 0.81 5.90
CA ASN A 268 -18.42 0.82 7.27
C ASN A 268 -17.31 1.01 8.33
N ALA A 269 -16.04 0.91 7.94
CA ALA A 269 -14.92 1.05 8.87
C ALA A 269 -14.80 2.52 9.30
N ARG A 270 -15.02 2.81 10.58
CA ARG A 270 -14.94 4.17 11.13
C ARG A 270 -14.54 4.13 12.59
N PHE A 271 -14.19 5.28 13.15
CA PHE A 271 -13.94 5.38 14.59
C PHE A 271 -15.25 5.37 15.36
N ASP A 272 -15.30 4.57 16.43
CA ASP A 272 -16.46 4.49 17.31
C ASP A 272 -16.28 5.46 18.49
N ALA A 273 -17.14 6.49 18.53
CA ALA A 273 -17.14 7.49 19.61
C ALA A 273 -17.54 6.92 20.98
N THR A 274 -18.14 5.73 21.00
CA THR A 274 -18.52 5.01 22.21
C THR A 274 -17.48 3.97 22.64
N ALA A 275 -16.39 3.82 21.87
CA ALA A 275 -15.31 2.91 22.21
C ALA A 275 -14.77 3.22 23.62
N PRO A 276 -14.45 2.18 24.41
CA PRO A 276 -13.77 2.36 25.68
C PRO A 276 -12.48 3.17 25.52
N ARG A 277 -12.01 3.74 26.63
CA ARG A 277 -10.73 4.46 26.66
C ARG A 277 -9.65 3.61 25.99
N GLY A 278 -8.88 4.21 25.08
CA GLY A 278 -7.77 3.59 24.35
C GLY A 278 -8.13 2.44 23.41
N HIS A 279 -9.41 2.18 23.18
CA HIS A 279 -9.89 1.24 22.15
C HIS A 279 -10.29 1.94 20.84
N LEU A 280 -10.09 3.26 20.72
CA LEU A 280 -10.48 4.03 19.54
C LEU A 280 -9.75 3.56 18.27
N GLU A 281 -8.45 3.32 18.36
CA GLU A 281 -7.64 2.81 17.26
C GLU A 281 -8.12 1.41 16.87
N SER A 282 -8.35 0.56 17.88
CA SER A 282 -8.87 -0.80 17.67
C SER A 282 -10.27 -0.79 17.03
N SER A 283 -11.13 0.19 17.31
CA SER A 283 -12.47 0.25 16.73
C SER A 283 -12.43 0.44 15.21
N LEU A 284 -11.44 1.17 14.69
CA LEU A 284 -11.23 1.30 13.24
C LEU A 284 -10.52 0.06 12.67
N LEU A 285 -9.36 -0.29 13.25
CA LEU A 285 -8.45 -1.29 12.69
C LEU A 285 -9.07 -2.69 12.61
N SER A 286 -9.94 -3.05 13.55
CA SER A 286 -10.63 -4.34 13.57
C SER A 286 -11.58 -4.55 12.39
N HIS A 287 -11.98 -3.50 11.67
CA HIS A 287 -12.75 -3.60 10.43
C HIS A 287 -11.89 -3.74 9.17
N LEU A 288 -10.58 -3.50 9.29
CA LEU A 288 -9.66 -3.35 8.17
C LEU A 288 -8.76 -4.57 7.99
N VAL A 289 -8.11 -5.03 9.06
CA VAL A 289 -7.08 -6.08 9.02
C VAL A 289 -7.06 -6.90 10.31
N ASP A 290 -6.42 -8.07 10.28
CA ASP A 290 -5.99 -8.78 11.49
C ASP A 290 -4.61 -8.25 11.96
N PRO A 291 -4.29 -8.27 13.27
CA PRO A 291 -2.97 -7.83 13.77
C PRO A 291 -1.76 -8.53 13.14
N LYS A 292 -1.91 -9.79 12.72
CA LYS A 292 -0.85 -10.58 12.05
C LYS A 292 -0.52 -10.07 10.64
N ASP A 293 -1.43 -9.34 10.00
CA ASP A 293 -1.31 -8.85 8.63
C ASP A 293 -0.79 -7.39 8.57
N LEU A 294 -0.42 -6.84 9.73
CA LEU A 294 0.19 -5.53 9.85
C LEU A 294 1.58 -5.51 9.19
N GLU A 295 1.86 -4.44 8.46
CA GLU A 295 3.15 -4.21 7.79
C GLU A 295 4.09 -3.43 8.71
N PRO A 296 5.13 -4.06 9.31
CA PRO A 296 6.07 -3.33 10.14
C PRO A 296 6.95 -2.39 9.29
N ARG A 297 7.07 -1.13 9.72
CA ARG A 297 7.92 -0.10 9.11
C ARG A 297 9.00 0.36 10.09
N ALA A 298 9.67 1.47 9.80
CA ALA A 298 10.67 2.08 10.67
C ALA A 298 11.81 1.11 11.04
N ALA A 299 12.38 0.47 10.01
CA ALA A 299 13.39 -0.59 10.12
C ALA A 299 12.95 -1.74 11.05
N ASN A 300 11.85 -2.42 10.72
CA ASN A 300 11.25 -3.49 11.55
C ASN A 300 10.94 -3.03 12.98
N CYS A 301 10.35 -1.84 13.11
CA CYS A 301 9.93 -1.23 14.36
C CYS A 301 11.08 -1.00 15.36
N THR A 302 12.28 -0.71 14.87
CA THR A 302 13.46 -0.40 15.71
C THR A 302 13.75 1.10 15.82
N ARG A 303 13.10 1.94 15.00
CA ARG A 303 13.25 3.40 14.99
C ARG A 303 11.97 4.08 15.43
N VAL A 304 12.09 5.08 16.30
CA VAL A 304 10.98 5.99 16.67
C VAL A 304 11.04 7.19 15.74
N LEU A 305 10.01 7.36 14.91
CA LEU A 305 9.93 8.41 13.89
C LEU A 305 8.81 9.44 14.15
N VAL A 306 8.04 9.22 15.22
CA VAL A 306 6.92 10.04 15.67
C VAL A 306 6.85 10.05 17.19
N TRP A 307 6.48 11.19 17.77
CA TRP A 307 6.36 11.36 19.22
C TRP A 307 5.00 11.94 19.59
N HIS A 308 4.35 11.33 20.56
CA HIS A 308 3.09 11.79 21.13
C HIS A 308 3.34 12.93 22.14
N THR A 309 3.88 14.04 21.65
CA THR A 309 4.10 15.27 22.43
C THR A 309 2.78 15.92 22.81
N ARG A 310 2.79 16.70 23.89
CA ARG A 310 1.64 17.50 24.32
C ARG A 310 2.12 18.86 24.78
N THR A 311 1.48 19.91 24.30
CA THR A 311 1.80 21.27 24.70
C THR A 311 1.14 21.61 26.03
N GLU A 312 1.89 22.23 26.93
CA GLU A 312 1.35 22.71 28.21
C GLU A 312 0.29 23.80 27.99
N LYS A 313 -0.70 23.86 28.87
CA LYS A 313 -1.68 24.95 28.86
C LYS A 313 -0.98 26.26 29.27
N PRO A 314 -1.03 27.33 28.44
CA PRO A 314 -0.43 28.61 28.80
C PRO A 314 -1.00 29.18 30.11
N LYS A 315 -0.13 29.81 30.90
CA LYS A 315 -0.52 30.46 32.16
C LYS A 315 -1.07 31.86 31.86
N MET A 316 -2.39 32.03 32.01
CA MET A 316 -3.10 33.27 31.65
C MET A 316 -3.45 34.19 32.83
N LYS A 317 -2.83 34.00 34.01
CA LYS A 317 -3.18 34.76 35.23
C LYS A 317 -3.02 36.27 35.06
N GLN A 318 -1.96 36.71 34.38
CA GLN A 318 -1.69 38.12 34.11
C GLN A 318 -2.70 38.69 33.10
N GLU A 319 -3.06 37.93 32.07
CA GLU A 319 -4.07 38.33 31.09
C GLU A 319 -5.44 38.54 31.78
N GLU A 320 -5.86 37.61 32.65
CA GLU A 320 -7.08 37.75 33.45
C GLU A 320 -7.06 39.01 34.33
N GLN A 321 -5.90 39.34 34.92
CA GLN A 321 -5.73 40.56 35.73
C GLN A 321 -5.83 41.84 34.88
N LEU A 322 -5.22 41.86 33.69
CA LEU A 322 -5.27 42.98 32.76
C LEU A 322 -6.68 43.19 32.18
N GLN A 323 -7.40 42.11 31.90
CA GLN A 323 -8.80 42.16 31.46
C GLN A 323 -9.71 42.81 32.51
N ARG A 324 -9.55 42.48 33.80
CA ARG A 324 -10.28 43.13 34.90
C ARG A 324 -9.99 44.64 35.03
N GLN A 325 -8.84 45.09 34.53
CA GLN A 325 -8.44 46.50 34.51
C GLN A 325 -8.83 47.22 33.21
N GLY A 326 -9.53 46.54 32.28
CA GLY A 326 -9.90 47.11 30.97
C GLY A 326 -8.73 47.32 30.02
N ARG A 327 -7.60 46.60 30.23
CA ARG A 327 -6.35 46.71 29.45
C ARG A 327 -5.79 45.34 29.05
N GLY A 328 -6.68 44.38 28.81
CA GLY A 328 -6.32 43.06 28.29
C GLY A 328 -5.64 43.15 26.92
N SER A 329 -5.09 42.04 26.46
CA SER A 329 -4.50 41.95 25.11
C SER A 329 -5.56 42.32 24.06
N ASP A 330 -5.15 43.04 23.00
CA ASP A 330 -6.04 43.46 21.93
C ASP A 330 -6.65 42.23 21.22
N PRO A 331 -7.97 42.00 21.27
CA PRO A 331 -8.60 40.85 20.64
C PRO A 331 -8.52 40.87 19.10
N ALA A 332 -8.15 42.00 18.48
CA ALA A 332 -7.90 42.08 17.05
C ALA A 332 -6.53 41.49 16.65
N VAL A 333 -5.64 41.25 17.62
CA VAL A 333 -4.32 40.64 17.38
C VAL A 333 -4.44 39.12 17.54
N GLU A 334 -4.46 38.41 16.41
CA GLU A 334 -4.52 36.95 16.39
C GLU A 334 -3.24 36.29 16.93
N VAL A 335 -3.41 35.40 17.91
CA VAL A 335 -2.32 34.64 18.59
C VAL A 335 -2.32 33.18 18.17
#